data_AF-A0A318M1V9-F1
#
_entry.id   AF-A0A318M1V9-F1
#
_cell.length_a   1.000
_cell.length_b   1.000
_cell.length_c   1.000
_cell.angle_alpha   90.00
_cell.angle_beta   90.00
_cell.angle_gamma   90.00
#
_symmetry.space_group_name_H-M   'P 1'
#
loop_
_entity.id
_entity.type
_entity.pdbx_description
1 polymer ?
#
loop_
_entity_poly.entity_id
_entity_poly.type
_entity_poly.pdbx_seq_one_letter_code
_entity_poly.pdbx_strand_id
1 'polypeptide(L)'
;MHFSHRTGSDRPNRIALAESEARACGLRLDKLNDSNPTRFGLAPSFLPQVYEAEPRGPLAARQALAEFLTRHRGLNENNHDAAVNPDDLYLLSSTSQAYSWLMKLLCDPGDAILEPRPGYPLIESIAGLECVRTIPYRLSYDGSWVLDLAAVRQALEGPEGDRIRALVLINPNNPTGSYVHPEERRSLMELCQRQGVAIIADEVFFDYPLDPLPGRARLAGEDRVLTFALDGFSKNLAAPHAKVGWIQVSGPSDQVAAAKRHLDLIADDYLPMSLLITRDMKAMLSDIPAQTSRVGERVRGNLDILRQALGHKDSCVSLLRPEGGWNVLLRFPQVIDEEELILRLIRSYGLTGQPGYFFDMPGNGYLALSLLPESLEFRRNVDSVVSAIEKIL
;
A
#
# COMPACT_ATOMS: atom_id res chain seq x y z
N MET A 1 -2.97 -14.28 -17.59
CA MET A 1 -2.24 -13.88 -16.38
C MET A 1 -1.25 -14.97 -16.02
N HIS A 2 -0.03 -14.61 -15.61
CA HIS A 2 0.97 -15.56 -15.11
C HIS A 2 0.96 -15.56 -13.57
N PHE A 3 0.87 -16.73 -12.94
CA PHE A 3 1.06 -16.93 -11.50
C PHE A 3 2.32 -17.76 -11.28
N SER A 4 3.01 -17.55 -10.17
CA SER A 4 4.26 -18.25 -9.85
C SER A 4 4.05 -19.75 -9.75
N HIS A 5 4.97 -20.53 -10.33
CA HIS A 5 4.99 -21.98 -10.21
C HIS A 5 5.21 -22.46 -8.77
N ARG A 6 5.70 -21.58 -7.87
CA ARG A 6 5.90 -21.86 -6.45
C ARG A 6 4.61 -22.06 -5.67
N THR A 7 3.49 -21.52 -6.17
CA THR A 7 2.17 -21.67 -5.54
C THR A 7 1.48 -22.98 -5.91
N GLY A 8 2.18 -23.90 -6.57
CA GLY A 8 1.72 -25.28 -6.78
C GLY A 8 0.64 -25.45 -7.84
N SER A 9 0.04 -26.65 -7.86
CA SER A 9 -1.03 -27.02 -8.79
C SER A 9 -2.40 -26.77 -8.16
N ASP A 10 -3.20 -25.93 -8.80
CA ASP A 10 -4.60 -25.63 -8.45
C ASP A 10 -5.57 -26.83 -8.55
N ARG A 11 -5.10 -27.99 -9.03
CA ARG A 11 -5.99 -29.15 -9.24
C ARG A 11 -6.27 -29.86 -7.92
N PRO A 12 -7.54 -29.97 -7.49
CA PRO A 12 -7.89 -30.73 -6.30
C PRO A 12 -7.51 -32.20 -6.52
N ASN A 13 -6.94 -32.81 -5.48
CA ASN A 13 -6.68 -34.24 -5.50
C ASN A 13 -8.00 -35.03 -5.40
N ARG A 14 -7.94 -36.34 -5.65
CA ARG A 14 -9.12 -37.22 -5.63
C ARG A 14 -9.86 -37.24 -4.28
N ILE A 15 -9.16 -37.01 -3.17
CA ILE A 15 -9.76 -36.97 -1.84
C ILE A 15 -10.58 -35.68 -1.70
N ALA A 16 -10.00 -34.52 -2.02
CA ALA A 16 -10.70 -33.24 -1.99
C ALA A 16 -11.96 -33.24 -2.87
N LEU A 17 -11.90 -33.86 -4.06
CA LEU A 17 -13.06 -34.06 -4.92
C LEU A 17 -14.14 -34.92 -4.26
N ALA A 18 -13.77 -36.09 -3.74
CA ALA A 18 -14.70 -36.99 -3.06
C ALA A 18 -15.33 -36.35 -1.81
N GLU A 19 -14.56 -35.57 -1.03
CA GLU A 19 -15.08 -34.82 0.10
C GLU A 19 -16.11 -33.77 -0.33
N SER A 20 -15.82 -33.04 -1.41
CA SER A 20 -16.73 -32.04 -1.96
C SER A 20 -18.03 -32.67 -2.45
N GLU A 21 -17.95 -33.78 -3.16
CA GLU A 21 -19.12 -34.54 -3.64
C GLU A 21 -19.95 -35.08 -2.47
N ALA A 22 -19.32 -35.66 -1.45
CA ALA A 22 -20.00 -36.13 -0.26
C ALA A 22 -20.76 -35.00 0.45
N ARG A 23 -20.11 -33.85 0.66
CA ARG A 23 -20.75 -32.67 1.27
C ARG A 23 -21.90 -32.14 0.43
N ALA A 24 -21.77 -32.13 -0.90
CA ALA A 24 -22.85 -31.71 -1.80
C ALA A 24 -24.07 -32.64 -1.72
N CYS A 25 -23.87 -33.93 -1.44
CA CYS A 25 -24.92 -34.90 -1.14
C CYS A 25 -25.45 -34.82 0.31
N GLY A 26 -24.99 -33.85 1.10
CA GLY A 26 -25.38 -33.69 2.50
C GLY A 26 -24.74 -34.68 3.47
N LEU A 27 -23.75 -35.46 3.03
CA LEU A 27 -22.99 -36.34 3.93
C LEU A 27 -22.10 -35.50 4.83
N ARG A 28 -22.26 -35.68 6.14
CA ARG A 28 -21.34 -35.15 7.14
C ARG A 28 -20.12 -36.05 7.23
N LEU A 29 -18.94 -35.48 7.01
CA LEU A 29 -17.66 -36.17 7.17
C LEU A 29 -17.02 -35.74 8.48
N ASP A 30 -16.81 -36.71 9.38
CA ASP A 30 -16.03 -36.48 10.60
C ASP A 30 -14.54 -36.63 10.29
N LYS A 31 -13.73 -35.70 10.83
CA LYS A 31 -12.29 -35.66 10.59
C LYS A 31 -11.58 -36.58 11.58
N LEU A 32 -10.94 -37.64 11.08
CA LEU A 32 -10.12 -38.56 11.90
C LEU A 32 -8.87 -37.88 12.48
N ASN A 33 -8.43 -36.77 11.90
CA ASN A 33 -7.23 -36.02 12.27
C ASN A 33 -7.54 -34.57 12.66
N ASP A 34 -8.74 -34.28 13.19
CA ASP A 34 -9.01 -32.94 13.72
C ASP A 34 -8.13 -32.70 14.95
N SER A 35 -7.05 -31.93 14.75
CA SER A 35 -6.06 -31.60 15.78
C SER A 35 -6.31 -30.21 16.38
N ASN A 36 -7.50 -29.64 16.21
CA ASN A 36 -7.84 -28.33 16.73
C ASN A 36 -8.43 -28.42 18.16
N PRO A 37 -7.65 -28.13 19.23
CA PRO A 37 -8.11 -28.32 20.61
C PRO A 37 -9.33 -27.46 20.96
N THR A 38 -9.51 -26.32 20.28
CA THR A 38 -10.63 -25.41 20.53
C THR A 38 -11.99 -26.01 20.15
N ARG A 39 -12.03 -26.95 19.22
CA ARG A 39 -13.26 -27.69 18.84
C ARG A 39 -13.67 -28.73 19.88
N PHE A 40 -12.75 -29.13 20.75
CA PHE A 40 -12.96 -30.14 21.78
C PHE A 40 -13.11 -29.53 23.18
N GLY A 41 -13.32 -28.22 23.28
CA GLY A 41 -13.48 -27.54 24.58
C GLY A 41 -12.20 -27.51 25.41
N LEU A 42 -11.04 -27.73 24.80
CA LEU A 42 -9.73 -27.71 25.46
C LEU A 42 -9.05 -26.33 25.38
N ALA A 43 -9.77 -25.31 24.89
CA ALA A 43 -9.28 -23.94 24.86
C ALA A 43 -9.20 -23.35 26.29
N PRO A 44 -8.21 -22.48 26.58
CA PRO A 44 -8.19 -21.73 27.83
C PRO A 44 -9.47 -20.89 27.99
N SER A 45 -9.97 -20.77 29.21
CA SER A 45 -11.23 -20.04 29.50
C SER A 45 -11.20 -18.57 29.10
N PHE A 46 -10.03 -17.94 29.09
CA PHE A 46 -9.86 -16.54 28.67
C PHE A 46 -9.77 -16.37 27.13
N LEU A 47 -9.69 -17.47 26.37
CA LEU A 47 -9.74 -17.53 24.91
C LEU A 47 -10.75 -18.60 24.45
N PRO A 48 -12.06 -18.42 24.74
CA PRO A 48 -13.06 -19.46 24.53
C PRO A 48 -13.43 -19.69 23.04
N GLN A 49 -12.86 -18.92 22.12
CA GLN A 49 -13.21 -18.97 20.71
C GLN A 49 -12.73 -20.26 20.05
N VAL A 50 -13.56 -20.79 19.13
CA VAL A 50 -13.16 -21.88 18.24
C VAL A 50 -12.29 -21.31 17.14
N TYR A 51 -11.08 -21.83 16.99
CA TYR A 51 -10.20 -21.52 15.87
C TYR A 51 -10.79 -22.07 14.58
N GLU A 52 -10.92 -21.22 13.58
CA GLU A 52 -11.34 -21.58 12.23
C GLU A 52 -10.17 -21.35 11.27
N ALA A 53 -9.81 -22.38 10.51
CA ALA A 53 -8.76 -22.32 9.51
C ALA A 53 -9.30 -21.61 8.24
N GLU A 54 -9.50 -20.30 8.37
CA GLU A 54 -9.96 -19.41 7.29
C GLU A 54 -8.75 -18.64 6.73
N PRO A 55 -8.18 -19.05 5.58
CA PRO A 55 -6.89 -18.51 5.11
C PRO A 55 -6.94 -16.99 4.89
N ARG A 56 -8.09 -16.46 4.47
CA ARG A 56 -8.29 -15.02 4.23
C ARG A 56 -8.47 -14.19 5.50
N GLY A 57 -8.51 -14.85 6.66
CA GLY A 57 -8.88 -14.29 7.94
C GLY A 57 -10.37 -14.48 8.28
N PRO A 58 -10.75 -14.26 9.56
CA PRO A 58 -12.10 -14.54 10.06
C PRO A 58 -13.20 -13.87 9.24
N LEU A 59 -14.20 -14.64 8.82
CA LEU A 59 -15.28 -14.16 7.94
C LEU A 59 -15.99 -12.93 8.52
N ALA A 60 -16.31 -12.92 9.81
CA ALA A 60 -16.98 -11.79 10.46
C ALA A 60 -16.17 -10.49 10.36
N ALA A 61 -14.83 -10.57 10.44
CA ALA A 61 -13.95 -9.42 10.30
C ALA A 61 -13.88 -8.94 8.85
N ARG A 62 -13.85 -9.86 7.87
CA ARG A 62 -13.93 -9.54 6.44
C ARG A 62 -15.27 -8.91 6.06
N GLN A 63 -16.38 -9.39 6.63
CA GLN A 63 -17.70 -8.79 6.46
C GLN A 63 -17.75 -7.36 7.00
N ALA A 64 -17.26 -7.13 8.22
CA ALA A 64 -17.19 -5.79 8.78
C ALA A 64 -16.33 -4.84 7.93
N LEU A 65 -15.20 -5.32 7.40
CA LEU A 65 -14.35 -4.56 6.48
C LEU A 65 -15.06 -4.29 5.15
N ALA A 66 -15.72 -5.29 4.56
CA ALA A 66 -16.47 -5.13 3.32
C ALA A 66 -17.61 -4.11 3.46
N GLU A 67 -18.37 -4.16 4.55
CA GLU A 67 -19.39 -3.17 4.88
C GLU A 67 -18.81 -1.76 5.06
N PHE A 68 -17.65 -1.66 5.72
CA PHE A 68 -16.95 -0.39 5.88
C PHE A 68 -16.51 0.15 4.51
N LEU A 69 -15.80 -0.64 3.71
CA LEU A 69 -15.30 -0.24 2.40
C LEU A 69 -16.44 0.11 1.43
N THR A 70 -17.54 -0.62 1.45
CA THR A 70 -18.73 -0.31 0.62
C THR A 70 -19.31 1.06 0.97
N ARG A 71 -19.35 1.41 2.26
CA ARG A 71 -19.86 2.72 2.73
C ARG A 71 -18.87 3.88 2.51
N HIS A 72 -17.57 3.60 2.58
CA HIS A 72 -16.50 4.61 2.55
C HIS A 72 -15.79 4.72 1.20
N ARG A 73 -16.16 3.90 0.21
CA ARG A 73 -15.87 4.17 -1.20
C ARG A 73 -16.59 5.48 -1.53
N GLY A 74 -15.85 6.58 -1.45
CA GLY A 74 -16.29 7.86 -1.99
C GLY A 74 -16.78 7.64 -3.43
N LEU A 75 -17.84 8.37 -3.79
CA LEU A 75 -18.47 8.43 -5.10
C LEU A 75 -17.43 8.70 -6.20
N ASN A 76 -16.70 7.67 -6.63
CA ASN A 76 -15.95 7.71 -7.88
C ASN A 76 -17.00 7.47 -8.96
N GLU A 77 -17.08 8.37 -9.95
CA GLU A 77 -18.04 8.30 -11.07
C GLU A 77 -17.96 6.99 -11.87
N ASN A 78 -16.91 6.18 -11.65
CA ASN A 78 -16.65 4.92 -12.34
C ASN A 78 -16.79 3.66 -11.46
N ASN A 79 -17.12 3.79 -10.16
CA ASN A 79 -17.39 2.60 -9.34
C ASN A 79 -18.86 2.24 -9.47
N HIS A 80 -19.13 1.11 -10.13
CA HIS A 80 -20.43 0.46 -10.05
C HIS A 80 -20.88 0.37 -8.58
N ASP A 81 -22.18 0.57 -8.31
CA ASP A 81 -22.85 0.46 -6.99
C ASP A 81 -22.71 -0.94 -6.32
N ALA A 82 -21.78 -1.77 -6.78
CA ALA A 82 -21.52 -3.10 -6.27
C ALA A 82 -20.84 -3.04 -4.90
N ALA A 83 -21.49 -3.70 -3.93
CA ALA A 83 -20.91 -3.92 -2.61
C ALA A 83 -19.59 -4.71 -2.72
N VAL A 84 -18.62 -4.37 -1.87
CA VAL A 84 -17.38 -5.14 -1.75
C VAL A 84 -17.72 -6.54 -1.25
N ASN A 85 -17.27 -7.57 -1.96
CA ASN A 85 -17.44 -8.95 -1.53
C ASN A 85 -16.39 -9.28 -0.45
N PRO A 86 -16.78 -9.75 0.76
CA PRO A 86 -15.82 -10.15 1.79
C PRO A 86 -14.87 -11.28 1.34
N ASP A 87 -15.24 -12.07 0.34
CA ASP A 87 -14.39 -13.13 -0.19
C ASP A 87 -13.25 -12.60 -1.07
N ASP A 88 -13.28 -11.34 -1.47
CA ASP A 88 -12.21 -10.68 -2.22
C ASP A 88 -11.22 -9.95 -1.29
N LEU A 89 -11.35 -10.14 0.02
CA LEU A 89 -10.53 -9.49 1.05
C LEU A 89 -9.65 -10.52 1.78
N TYR A 90 -8.37 -10.20 1.93
CA TYR A 90 -7.42 -10.95 2.76
C TYR A 90 -6.94 -10.06 3.90
N LEU A 91 -7.08 -10.52 5.15
CA LEU A 91 -6.58 -9.83 6.34
C LEU A 91 -5.17 -10.30 6.67
N LEU A 92 -4.30 -9.36 7.02
CA LEU A 92 -2.87 -9.59 7.20
C LEU A 92 -2.29 -8.56 8.18
N SER A 93 -1.06 -8.81 8.65
CA SER A 93 -0.44 -8.01 9.71
C SER A 93 0.05 -6.63 9.25
N SER A 94 0.34 -6.47 7.94
CA SER A 94 0.80 -5.21 7.35
C SER A 94 0.81 -5.26 5.83
N THR A 95 0.82 -4.11 5.14
CA THR A 95 1.03 -4.06 3.69
C THR A 95 2.39 -4.63 3.26
N SER A 96 3.40 -4.64 4.15
CA SER A 96 4.67 -5.35 3.91
C SER A 96 4.47 -6.85 3.73
N GLN A 97 3.61 -7.48 4.54
CA GLN A 97 3.24 -8.88 4.35
C GLN A 97 2.49 -9.07 3.02
N ALA A 98 1.62 -8.13 2.66
CA ALA A 98 0.93 -8.17 1.37
C ALA A 98 1.89 -8.12 0.19
N TYR A 99 2.90 -7.23 0.20
CA TYR A 99 3.93 -7.19 -0.84
C TYR A 99 4.64 -8.53 -1.00
N SER A 100 5.10 -9.12 0.11
CA SER A 100 5.73 -10.45 0.10
C SER A 100 4.80 -11.52 -0.49
N TRP A 101 3.55 -11.59 -0.05
CA TRP A 101 2.58 -12.55 -0.59
C TRP A 101 2.31 -12.35 -2.07
N LEU A 102 2.14 -11.11 -2.53
CA LEU A 102 1.87 -10.80 -3.93
C LEU A 102 3.07 -11.07 -4.83
N MET A 103 4.30 -10.86 -4.33
CA MET A 103 5.52 -11.28 -5.02
C MET A 103 5.62 -12.81 -5.11
N LYS A 104 5.27 -13.56 -4.05
CA LYS A 104 5.17 -15.03 -4.09
C LYS A 104 4.10 -15.51 -5.07
N LEU A 105 2.97 -14.80 -5.14
CA LEU A 105 1.85 -15.11 -6.01
C LEU A 105 2.19 -14.92 -7.49
N LEU A 106 2.85 -13.81 -7.82
CA LEU A 106 2.98 -13.36 -9.20
C LEU A 106 4.34 -13.71 -9.84
N CYS A 107 5.40 -13.83 -9.03
CA CYS A 107 6.78 -13.92 -9.52
C CYS A 107 7.43 -15.25 -9.17
N ASP A 108 8.17 -15.83 -10.11
CA ASP A 108 9.21 -16.82 -9.81
C ASP A 108 10.54 -16.12 -9.46
N PRO A 109 11.51 -16.82 -8.82
CA PRO A 109 12.83 -16.24 -8.57
C PRO A 109 13.47 -15.72 -9.87
N GLY A 110 13.86 -14.45 -9.87
CA GLY A 110 14.45 -13.76 -11.03
C GLY A 110 13.45 -13.12 -12.00
N ASP A 111 12.13 -13.26 -11.77
CA ASP A 111 11.13 -12.35 -12.34
C ASP A 111 11.27 -10.95 -11.73
N ALA A 112 10.57 -9.98 -12.32
CA ALA A 112 10.64 -8.59 -11.93
C ALA A 112 9.27 -7.96 -11.66
N ILE A 113 9.27 -6.89 -10.87
CA ILE A 113 8.16 -5.95 -10.72
C ILE A 113 8.62 -4.53 -11.06
N LEU A 114 7.68 -3.71 -11.53
CA LEU A 114 7.91 -2.29 -11.73
C LEU A 114 7.56 -1.50 -10.46
N GLU A 115 8.41 -0.54 -10.05
CA GLU A 115 8.19 0.33 -8.88
C GLU A 115 8.49 1.81 -9.19
N PRO A 116 7.84 2.77 -8.52
CA PRO A 116 8.12 4.19 -8.74
C PRO A 116 9.45 4.63 -8.14
N ARG A 117 10.14 5.55 -8.82
CA ARG A 117 11.25 6.35 -8.25
C ARG A 117 11.07 7.84 -8.60
N PRO A 118 11.07 8.78 -7.63
CA PRO A 118 11.29 8.58 -6.19
C PRO A 118 10.19 7.76 -5.52
N GLY A 119 10.57 6.88 -4.59
CA GLY A 119 9.69 5.84 -4.09
C GLY A 119 9.96 5.42 -2.65
N TYR A 120 9.17 4.45 -2.19
CA TYR A 120 9.27 3.90 -0.83
C TYR A 120 10.28 2.73 -0.80
N PRO A 121 11.43 2.86 -0.13
CA PRO A 121 12.54 1.88 -0.23
C PRO A 121 12.19 0.46 0.22
N LEU A 122 11.10 0.31 0.95
CA LEU A 122 10.69 -0.99 1.48
C LEU A 122 10.33 -1.99 0.37
N ILE A 123 9.87 -1.52 -0.80
CA ILE A 123 9.47 -2.40 -1.90
C ILE A 123 10.68 -3.17 -2.44
N GLU A 124 11.77 -2.49 -2.79
CA GLU A 124 13.03 -3.10 -3.23
C GLU A 124 13.60 -4.07 -2.18
N SER A 125 13.58 -3.68 -0.90
CA SER A 125 14.04 -4.54 0.19
C SER A 125 13.21 -5.84 0.30
N ILE A 126 11.88 -5.77 0.24
CA ILE A 126 11.02 -6.95 0.28
C ILE A 126 11.21 -7.79 -0.99
N ALA A 127 11.29 -7.17 -2.17
CA ALA A 127 11.52 -7.87 -3.43
C ALA A 127 12.82 -8.69 -3.38
N GLY A 128 13.91 -8.11 -2.85
CA GLY A 128 15.17 -8.81 -2.64
C GLY A 128 15.05 -10.04 -1.73
N LEU A 129 14.30 -9.95 -0.62
CA LEU A 129 14.00 -11.09 0.26
C LEU A 129 13.18 -12.18 -0.44
N GLU A 130 12.40 -11.80 -1.45
CA GLU A 130 11.55 -12.69 -2.25
C GLU A 130 12.24 -13.27 -3.50
N CYS A 131 13.51 -12.95 -3.71
CA CYS A 131 14.28 -13.25 -4.93
C CYS A 131 13.65 -12.66 -6.19
N VAL A 132 12.98 -11.51 -6.07
CA VAL A 132 12.34 -10.75 -7.15
C VAL A 132 13.16 -9.50 -7.43
N ARG A 133 13.35 -9.18 -8.71
CA ARG A 133 14.02 -7.95 -9.14
C ARG A 133 13.04 -6.78 -9.12
N THR A 134 13.52 -5.58 -8.81
CA THR A 134 12.79 -4.35 -9.10
C THR A 134 13.33 -3.70 -10.37
N ILE A 135 12.43 -3.16 -11.19
CA ILE A 135 12.76 -2.30 -12.32
C ILE A 135 12.08 -0.96 -12.05
N PRO A 136 12.83 0.13 -11.88
CA PRO A 136 12.21 1.41 -11.56
C PRO A 136 11.57 2.06 -12.78
N TYR A 137 10.43 2.71 -12.58
CA TYR A 137 9.90 3.72 -13.48
C TYR A 137 9.95 5.09 -12.81
N ARG A 138 10.18 6.13 -13.63
CA ARG A 138 10.43 7.47 -13.12
C ARG A 138 9.13 8.22 -12.83
N LEU A 139 9.09 8.91 -11.70
CA LEU A 139 8.21 10.05 -11.45
C LEU A 139 9.02 11.33 -11.69
N SER A 140 8.54 12.18 -12.58
CA SER A 140 9.17 13.45 -12.93
C SER A 140 8.40 14.61 -12.34
N TYR A 141 9.11 15.62 -11.82
CA TYR A 141 8.49 16.82 -11.28
C TYR A 141 8.53 17.98 -12.28
N ASP A 142 7.36 18.45 -12.69
CA ASP A 142 7.18 19.67 -13.49
C ASP A 142 5.96 20.45 -12.95
N GLY A 143 6.12 21.08 -11.79
CA GLY A 143 5.02 21.74 -11.05
C GLY A 143 4.06 20.76 -10.33
N SER A 144 3.90 19.56 -10.88
CA SER A 144 3.33 18.37 -10.25
C SER A 144 4.20 17.16 -10.58
N TRP A 145 4.07 16.10 -9.80
CA TRP A 145 4.68 14.82 -10.12
C TRP A 145 3.85 14.09 -11.17
N VAL A 146 4.51 13.60 -12.21
CA VAL A 146 3.90 12.83 -13.29
C VAL A 146 4.70 11.56 -13.53
N LEU A 147 3.99 10.48 -13.86
CA LEU A 147 4.56 9.19 -14.17
C LEU A 147 5.08 9.17 -15.61
N ASP A 148 6.32 8.72 -15.79
CA ASP A 148 6.92 8.53 -17.11
C ASP A 148 6.34 7.28 -17.79
N LEU A 149 5.19 7.45 -18.46
CA LEU A 149 4.48 6.38 -19.16
C LEU A 149 5.32 5.77 -20.29
N ALA A 150 6.20 6.54 -20.90
CA ALA A 150 7.07 6.07 -21.96
C ALA A 150 8.11 5.09 -21.41
N ALA A 151 8.70 5.41 -20.25
CA ALA A 151 9.61 4.49 -19.56
C ALA A 151 8.94 3.18 -19.13
N VAL A 152 7.71 3.26 -18.59
CA VAL A 152 6.93 2.04 -18.25
C VAL A 152 6.67 1.19 -19.48
N ARG A 153 6.24 1.82 -20.59
CA ARG A 153 6.04 1.14 -21.87
C ARG A 153 7.31 0.47 -22.36
N GLN A 154 8.43 1.18 -22.36
CA GLN A 154 9.71 0.66 -22.81
C GLN A 154 10.16 -0.53 -21.97
N ALA A 155 9.94 -0.51 -20.65
CA ALA A 155 10.26 -1.65 -19.79
C ALA A 155 9.40 -2.87 -20.13
N LEU A 156 8.09 -2.68 -20.32
CA LEU A 156 7.14 -3.75 -20.61
C LEU A 156 7.24 -4.32 -22.04
N GLU A 157 7.59 -3.48 -23.02
CA GLU A 157 7.75 -3.89 -24.43
C GLU A 157 9.22 -4.26 -24.76
N GLY A 158 10.13 -4.10 -23.81
CA GLY A 158 11.55 -4.38 -23.95
C GLY A 158 11.94 -5.85 -23.77
N PRO A 159 13.24 -6.18 -23.85
CA PRO A 159 13.73 -7.56 -23.80
C PRO A 159 13.40 -8.32 -22.50
N GLU A 160 13.19 -7.60 -21.39
CA GLU A 160 12.83 -8.18 -20.09
C GLU A 160 11.32 -8.09 -19.79
N GLY A 161 10.51 -7.58 -20.73
CA GLY A 161 9.07 -7.38 -20.56
C GLY A 161 8.33 -8.64 -20.11
N ASP A 162 8.65 -9.78 -20.71
CA ASP A 162 8.06 -11.08 -20.38
C ASP A 162 8.38 -11.58 -18.96
N ARG A 163 9.34 -10.96 -18.25
CA ARG A 163 9.67 -11.24 -16.84
C ARG A 163 8.98 -10.29 -15.87
N ILE A 164 8.38 -9.22 -16.35
CA ILE A 164 7.67 -8.26 -15.51
C ILE A 164 6.29 -8.81 -15.20
N ARG A 165 5.99 -9.04 -13.91
CA ARG A 165 4.75 -9.68 -13.48
C ARG A 165 3.75 -8.71 -12.85
N ALA A 166 4.25 -7.62 -12.28
CA ALA A 166 3.41 -6.62 -11.64
C ALA A 166 3.97 -5.21 -11.82
N LEU A 167 3.06 -4.23 -11.80
CA LEU A 167 3.33 -2.82 -11.65
C LEU A 167 2.83 -2.36 -10.29
N VAL A 168 3.75 -1.88 -9.45
CA VAL A 168 3.42 -1.26 -8.17
C VAL A 168 3.08 0.21 -8.39
N LEU A 169 1.89 0.61 -7.95
CA LEU A 169 1.43 1.99 -7.92
C LEU A 169 1.22 2.39 -6.46
N ILE A 170 1.86 3.45 -6.00
CA ILE A 170 1.62 4.02 -4.66
C ILE A 170 0.75 5.26 -4.84
N ASN A 171 -0.45 5.27 -4.25
CA ASN A 171 -1.51 6.23 -4.57
C ASN A 171 -2.18 6.76 -3.29
N PRO A 172 -1.74 7.93 -2.75
CA PRO A 172 -0.66 8.78 -3.22
C PRO A 172 0.73 8.24 -2.84
N ASN A 173 1.73 8.58 -3.65
CA ASN A 173 3.09 8.12 -3.50
C ASN A 173 3.80 8.68 -2.27
N ASN A 174 4.74 7.93 -1.70
CA ASN A 174 5.63 8.38 -0.63
C ASN A 174 7.07 8.31 -1.15
N PRO A 175 7.84 9.41 -1.16
CA PRO A 175 7.63 10.67 -0.43
C PRO A 175 6.96 11.80 -1.22
N THR A 176 6.68 11.62 -2.52
CA THR A 176 6.27 12.73 -3.40
C THR A 176 4.88 13.28 -3.10
N GLY A 177 4.02 12.47 -2.47
CA GLY A 177 2.63 12.81 -2.18
C GLY A 177 1.71 12.80 -3.39
N SER A 178 2.13 12.28 -4.54
CA SER A 178 1.37 12.39 -5.80
C SER A 178 0.35 11.28 -5.99
N TYR A 179 -0.87 11.61 -6.39
CA TYR A 179 -1.84 10.60 -6.83
C TYR A 179 -1.55 10.15 -8.26
N VAL A 180 -2.06 8.98 -8.64
CA VAL A 180 -2.09 8.56 -10.05
C VAL A 180 -3.19 9.35 -10.75
N HIS A 181 -2.83 10.12 -11.79
CA HIS A 181 -3.78 10.98 -12.49
C HIS A 181 -4.69 10.18 -13.44
N PRO A 182 -5.89 10.70 -13.81
CA PRO A 182 -6.85 9.97 -14.64
C PRO A 182 -6.29 9.47 -15.98
N GLU A 183 -5.50 10.30 -16.68
CA GLU A 183 -4.92 9.94 -17.96
C GLU A 183 -3.83 8.87 -17.81
N GLU A 184 -2.99 9.00 -16.79
CA GLU A 184 -1.98 8.01 -16.43
C GLU A 184 -2.63 6.67 -16.12
N ARG A 185 -3.65 6.66 -15.24
CA ARG A 185 -4.42 5.47 -14.91
C ARG A 185 -4.96 4.79 -16.16
N ARG A 186 -5.64 5.53 -17.04
CA ARG A 186 -6.22 4.97 -18.26
C ARG A 186 -5.15 4.30 -19.13
N SER A 187 -4.03 4.98 -19.37
CA SER A 187 -2.93 4.44 -20.18
C SER A 187 -2.24 3.24 -19.52
N LEU A 188 -2.07 3.24 -18.19
CA LEU A 188 -1.52 2.12 -17.44
C LEU A 188 -2.44 0.90 -17.48
N MET A 189 -3.75 1.08 -17.28
CA MET A 189 -4.70 -0.03 -17.36
C MET A 189 -4.69 -0.67 -18.76
N GLU A 190 -4.73 0.15 -19.82
CA GLU A 190 -4.63 -0.34 -21.20
C GLU A 190 -3.32 -1.11 -21.44
N LEU A 191 -2.19 -0.62 -20.93
CA LEU A 191 -0.88 -1.25 -21.11
C LEU A 191 -0.77 -2.56 -20.31
N CYS A 192 -1.15 -2.56 -19.04
CA CYS A 192 -1.10 -3.74 -18.17
C CYS A 192 -2.07 -4.83 -18.65
N GLN A 193 -3.25 -4.43 -19.15
CA GLN A 193 -4.20 -5.36 -19.77
C GLN A 193 -3.60 -6.06 -20.99
N ARG A 194 -2.93 -5.31 -21.89
CA ARG A 194 -2.30 -5.89 -23.09
C ARG A 194 -1.13 -6.81 -22.75
N GLN A 195 -0.33 -6.45 -21.75
CA GLN A 195 0.89 -7.18 -21.37
C GLN A 195 0.64 -8.30 -20.34
N GLY A 196 -0.59 -8.41 -19.82
CA GLY A 196 -0.91 -9.41 -18.79
C GLY A 196 -0.16 -9.18 -17.47
N VAL A 197 0.05 -7.91 -17.11
CA VAL A 197 0.77 -7.48 -15.91
C VAL A 197 -0.24 -7.07 -14.82
N ALA A 198 -0.01 -7.51 -13.59
CA ALA A 198 -0.91 -7.19 -12.47
C ALA A 198 -0.65 -5.79 -11.93
N ILE A 199 -1.63 -5.20 -11.27
CA ILE A 199 -1.45 -3.97 -10.50
C ILE A 199 -1.37 -4.33 -9.01
N ILE A 200 -0.34 -3.84 -8.33
CA ILE A 200 -0.29 -3.78 -6.87
C ILE A 200 -0.45 -2.31 -6.49
N ALA A 201 -1.62 -1.93 -5.99
CA ALA A 201 -1.93 -0.56 -5.64
C ALA A 201 -1.82 -0.35 -4.13
N ASP A 202 -0.79 0.35 -3.66
CA ASP A 202 -0.69 0.76 -2.25
C ASP A 202 -1.41 2.09 -2.05
N GLU A 203 -2.54 2.02 -1.34
CA GLU A 203 -3.47 3.14 -1.16
C GLU A 203 -3.58 3.58 0.30
N VAL A 204 -2.61 3.24 1.14
CA VAL A 204 -2.65 3.53 2.59
C VAL A 204 -2.77 5.02 2.90
N PHE A 205 -2.36 5.91 2.00
CA PHE A 205 -2.44 7.35 2.18
C PHE A 205 -3.61 8.01 1.46
N PHE A 206 -4.49 7.24 0.79
CA PHE A 206 -5.47 7.78 -0.14
C PHE A 206 -6.41 8.82 0.47
N ASP A 207 -6.79 8.62 1.74
CA ASP A 207 -7.74 9.47 2.45
C ASP A 207 -7.11 10.72 3.11
N TYR A 208 -5.86 11.05 2.76
CA TYR A 208 -5.16 12.24 3.22
C TYR A 208 -4.87 13.25 2.09
N PRO A 209 -5.89 13.84 1.42
CA PRO A 209 -5.66 14.84 0.39
C PRO A 209 -5.10 16.14 0.99
N LEU A 210 -4.13 16.74 0.29
CA LEU A 210 -3.53 18.03 0.60
C LEU A 210 -3.87 19.06 -0.49
N ASP A 211 -3.17 19.00 -1.62
CA ASP A 211 -3.42 19.85 -2.80
C ASP A 211 -3.59 19.00 -4.07
N PRO A 212 -4.59 18.09 -4.09
CA PRO A 212 -4.75 17.14 -5.18
C PRO A 212 -5.27 17.82 -6.45
N LEU A 213 -4.83 17.30 -7.59
CA LEU A 213 -5.50 17.58 -8.86
C LEU A 213 -6.88 16.88 -8.90
N PRO A 214 -7.84 17.39 -9.69
CA PRO A 214 -9.14 16.76 -9.85
C PRO A 214 -9.03 15.32 -10.38
N GLY A 215 -10.00 14.48 -10.05
CA GLY A 215 -10.12 13.13 -10.62
C GLY A 215 -9.30 12.03 -9.91
N ARG A 216 -8.74 12.29 -8.72
CA ARG A 216 -8.15 11.23 -7.89
C ARG A 216 -9.18 10.10 -7.67
N ALA A 217 -8.75 8.86 -7.82
CA ALA A 217 -9.60 7.69 -7.63
C ALA A 217 -8.79 6.51 -7.10
N ARG A 218 -9.44 5.66 -6.30
CA ARG A 218 -8.86 4.39 -5.84
C ARG A 218 -8.82 3.38 -6.97
N LEU A 219 -7.75 2.59 -7.02
CA LEU A 219 -7.58 1.42 -7.90
C LEU A 219 -8.33 0.21 -7.32
N ALA A 220 -8.63 0.21 -6.01
CA ALA A 220 -9.47 -0.81 -5.40
C ALA A 220 -10.83 -0.95 -6.11
N GLY A 221 -11.10 -2.13 -6.68
CA GLY A 221 -12.31 -2.39 -7.47
C GLY A 221 -12.16 -2.20 -8.98
N GLU A 222 -10.95 -1.92 -9.48
CA GLU A 222 -10.65 -1.96 -10.92
C GLU A 222 -11.00 -3.34 -11.50
N ASP A 223 -11.73 -3.36 -12.61
CA ASP A 223 -12.32 -4.56 -13.22
C ASP A 223 -11.62 -4.98 -14.53
N ARG A 224 -10.83 -4.08 -15.16
CA ARG A 224 -10.18 -4.36 -16.45
C ARG A 224 -8.87 -5.13 -16.32
N VAL A 225 -8.18 -4.99 -15.18
CA VAL A 225 -6.86 -5.57 -14.92
C VAL A 225 -6.86 -6.21 -13.54
N LEU A 226 -6.22 -7.38 -13.39
CA LEU A 226 -6.04 -8.00 -12.09
C LEU A 226 -5.27 -7.05 -11.17
N THR A 227 -5.96 -6.60 -10.12
CA THR A 227 -5.51 -5.54 -9.22
C THR A 227 -5.59 -6.02 -7.78
N PHE A 228 -4.53 -5.77 -7.03
CA PHE A 228 -4.41 -6.03 -5.61
C PHE A 228 -4.24 -4.69 -4.90
N ALA A 229 -5.31 -4.15 -4.34
CA ALA A 229 -5.27 -2.90 -3.60
C ALA A 229 -4.93 -3.16 -2.12
N LEU A 230 -3.95 -2.42 -1.60
CA LEU A 230 -3.42 -2.53 -0.26
C LEU A 230 -3.85 -1.32 0.56
N ASP A 231 -4.37 -1.58 1.76
CA ASP A 231 -4.66 -0.52 2.72
C ASP A 231 -4.59 -1.11 4.15
N GLY A 232 -4.71 -0.30 5.19
CA GLY A 232 -4.52 -0.76 6.56
C GLY A 232 -4.73 0.28 7.66
N PHE A 233 -4.85 -0.22 8.89
CA PHE A 233 -5.03 0.62 10.08
C PHE A 233 -3.81 1.46 10.44
N SER A 234 -2.64 1.14 9.87
CA SER A 234 -1.42 1.93 10.11
C SER A 234 -1.61 3.40 9.76
N LYS A 235 -2.38 3.69 8.71
CA LYS A 235 -2.63 5.04 8.22
C LYS A 235 -4.09 5.44 8.42
N ASN A 236 -5.06 4.61 8.03
CA ASN A 236 -6.48 4.96 8.17
C ASN A 236 -6.94 5.13 9.62
N LEU A 237 -6.39 4.35 10.56
CA LEU A 237 -6.70 4.48 11.99
C LEU A 237 -5.62 5.25 12.76
N ALA A 238 -4.57 5.72 12.07
CA ALA A 238 -3.35 6.25 12.70
C ALA A 238 -2.76 5.31 13.77
N ALA A 239 -2.93 3.99 13.58
CA ALA A 239 -2.58 2.97 14.57
C ALA A 239 -1.61 1.93 13.98
N PRO A 240 -0.34 2.29 13.71
CA PRO A 240 0.66 1.35 13.15
C PRO A 240 0.97 0.15 14.06
N HIS A 241 0.62 0.25 15.34
CA HIS A 241 0.75 -0.81 16.34
C HIS A 241 -0.43 -1.80 16.31
N ALA A 242 -1.55 -1.48 15.67
CA ALA A 242 -2.69 -2.40 15.53
C ALA A 242 -2.38 -3.60 14.63
N LYS A 243 -1.39 -3.44 13.73
CA LYS A 243 -0.91 -4.49 12.80
C LYS A 243 -2.04 -5.17 12.05
N VAL A 244 -2.87 -4.36 11.38
CA VAL A 244 -3.88 -4.82 10.44
C VAL A 244 -3.68 -4.10 9.12
N GLY A 245 -3.48 -4.88 8.07
CA GLY A 245 -3.59 -4.48 6.67
C GLY A 245 -4.51 -5.45 5.93
N TRP A 246 -4.86 -5.10 4.70
CA TRP A 246 -5.63 -5.99 3.84
C TRP A 246 -5.21 -5.89 2.38
N ILE A 247 -5.46 -6.97 1.64
CA ILE A 247 -5.51 -6.96 0.18
C ILE A 247 -6.98 -7.00 -0.23
N GLN A 248 -7.39 -6.09 -1.11
CA GLN A 248 -8.60 -6.25 -1.89
C GLN A 248 -8.25 -6.70 -3.32
N VAL A 249 -8.77 -7.85 -3.74
CA VAL A 249 -8.58 -8.39 -5.09
C VAL A 249 -9.71 -7.93 -6.00
N SER A 250 -9.39 -7.41 -7.18
CA SER A 250 -10.37 -7.08 -8.22
C SER A 250 -9.79 -7.30 -9.62
N GLY A 251 -10.64 -7.29 -10.65
CA GLY A 251 -10.24 -7.48 -12.04
C GLY A 251 -11.18 -8.42 -12.80
N PRO A 252 -10.76 -8.93 -13.97
CA PRO A 252 -11.52 -9.91 -14.73
C PRO A 252 -11.82 -11.16 -13.88
N SER A 253 -13.06 -11.63 -13.91
CA SER A 253 -13.56 -12.63 -12.96
C SER A 253 -12.80 -13.96 -12.99
N ASP A 254 -12.34 -14.40 -14.16
CA ASP A 254 -11.51 -15.58 -14.35
C ASP A 254 -10.13 -15.42 -13.71
N GLN A 255 -9.51 -14.24 -13.85
CA GLN A 255 -8.22 -13.92 -13.26
C GLN A 255 -8.32 -13.76 -11.75
N VAL A 256 -9.37 -13.11 -11.24
CA VAL A 256 -9.64 -12.99 -9.80
C VAL A 256 -9.86 -14.36 -9.17
N ALA A 257 -10.67 -15.22 -9.79
CA ALA A 257 -10.90 -16.57 -9.31
C ALA A 257 -9.60 -17.39 -9.27
N ALA A 258 -8.74 -17.26 -10.28
CA ALA A 258 -7.42 -17.90 -10.28
C ALA A 258 -6.50 -17.35 -9.20
N ALA A 259 -6.34 -16.03 -9.13
CA ALA A 259 -5.50 -15.36 -8.14
C ALA A 259 -5.87 -15.77 -6.71
N LYS A 260 -7.17 -15.85 -6.41
CA LYS A 260 -7.66 -16.25 -5.09
C LYS A 260 -7.30 -17.69 -4.73
N ARG A 261 -7.36 -18.64 -5.67
CA ARG A 261 -6.95 -20.03 -5.38
C ARG A 261 -5.48 -20.11 -4.98
N HIS A 262 -4.60 -19.44 -5.73
CA HIS A 262 -3.18 -19.40 -5.42
C HIS A 262 -2.87 -18.59 -4.15
N LEU A 263 -3.59 -17.49 -3.91
CA LEU A 263 -3.40 -16.65 -2.73
C LEU A 263 -3.95 -17.32 -1.46
N ASP A 264 -5.01 -18.13 -1.55
CA ASP A 264 -5.49 -18.97 -0.45
C ASP A 264 -4.42 -19.97 0.01
N LEU A 265 -3.67 -20.58 -0.92
CA LEU A 265 -2.56 -21.48 -0.59
C LEU A 265 -1.46 -20.75 0.18
N ILE A 266 -1.05 -19.56 -0.31
CA ILE A 266 -0.08 -18.73 0.41
C ILE A 266 -0.62 -18.35 1.78
N ALA A 267 -1.88 -17.94 1.88
CA ALA A 267 -2.44 -17.47 3.13
C ALA A 267 -2.61 -18.59 4.16
N ASP A 268 -2.91 -19.82 3.72
CA ASP A 268 -2.98 -21.01 4.59
C ASP A 268 -1.61 -21.35 5.19
N ASP A 269 -0.53 -21.23 4.43
CA ASP A 269 0.86 -21.46 4.91
C ASP A 269 1.28 -20.49 6.02
N TYR A 270 0.67 -19.30 6.09
CA TYR A 270 0.94 -18.29 7.13
C TYR A 270 -0.01 -18.36 8.32
N LEU A 271 -1.05 -19.20 8.22
CA LEU A 271 -2.17 -19.30 9.15
C LEU A 271 -3.03 -18.01 9.23
N PRO A 272 -4.31 -18.12 9.60
CA PRO A 272 -5.24 -16.99 9.70
C PRO A 272 -4.80 -15.92 10.70
N MET A 273 -5.22 -14.69 10.43
CA MET A 273 -5.04 -13.53 11.32
C MET A 273 -5.57 -13.80 12.74
N SER A 274 -4.85 -13.30 13.74
CA SER A 274 -5.17 -13.51 15.15
C SER A 274 -6.58 -13.03 15.52
N LEU A 275 -7.37 -13.94 16.11
CA LEU A 275 -8.72 -13.64 16.62
C LEU A 275 -8.74 -12.52 17.67
N LEU A 276 -7.63 -12.35 18.41
CA LEU A 276 -7.50 -11.28 19.40
C LEU A 276 -7.56 -9.89 18.75
N ILE A 277 -6.93 -9.75 17.58
CA ILE A 277 -6.90 -8.49 16.84
C ILE A 277 -8.24 -8.28 16.13
N THR A 278 -8.77 -9.33 15.50
CA THR A 278 -9.99 -9.21 14.70
C THR A 278 -11.27 -9.11 15.53
N ARG A 279 -11.24 -9.46 16.83
CA ARG A 279 -12.39 -9.30 17.73
C ARG A 279 -12.91 -7.86 17.77
N ASP A 280 -11.98 -6.90 17.79
CA ASP A 280 -12.29 -5.48 17.94
C ASP A 280 -12.30 -4.75 16.57
N MET A 281 -12.27 -5.51 15.46
CA MET A 281 -12.23 -5.00 14.08
C MET A 281 -13.35 -4.01 13.78
N LYS A 282 -14.59 -4.33 14.15
CA LYS A 282 -15.75 -3.47 13.87
C LYS A 282 -15.64 -2.11 14.57
N ALA A 283 -15.17 -2.08 15.82
CA ALA A 283 -14.97 -0.85 16.58
C ALA A 283 -13.82 -0.03 15.99
N MET A 284 -12.69 -0.68 15.66
CA MET A 284 -11.57 -0.02 14.98
C MET A 284 -11.99 0.60 13.64
N LEU A 285 -12.78 -0.12 12.83
CA LEU A 285 -13.30 0.40 11.56
C LEU A 285 -14.23 1.60 11.74
N SER A 286 -15.07 1.61 12.78
CA SER A 286 -15.98 2.75 13.04
C SER A 286 -15.25 4.03 13.46
N ASP A 287 -14.04 3.91 14.01
CA ASP A 287 -13.26 5.08 14.46
C ASP A 287 -12.46 5.74 13.32
N ILE A 288 -12.23 5.04 12.20
CA ILE A 288 -11.44 5.54 11.06
C ILE A 288 -11.88 6.94 10.60
N PRO A 289 -13.16 7.22 10.33
CA PRO A 289 -13.55 8.55 9.81
C PRO A 289 -13.15 9.70 10.74
N ALA A 290 -13.30 9.51 12.05
CA ALA A 290 -12.91 10.51 13.05
C ALA A 290 -11.38 10.66 13.13
N GLN A 291 -10.64 9.55 13.06
CA GLN A 291 -9.16 9.59 13.08
C GLN A 291 -8.58 10.22 11.81
N THR A 292 -9.05 9.82 10.63
CA THR A 292 -8.64 10.41 9.36
C THR A 292 -8.93 11.91 9.31
N SER A 293 -10.09 12.35 9.81
CA SER A 293 -10.44 13.78 9.91
C SER A 293 -9.46 14.52 10.82
N ARG A 294 -9.17 14.00 12.01
CA ARG A 294 -8.25 14.60 12.98
C ARG A 294 -6.83 14.73 12.44
N VAL A 295 -6.30 13.66 11.85
CA VAL A 295 -4.97 13.66 11.24
C VAL A 295 -4.96 14.59 10.02
N GLY A 296 -6.02 14.55 9.20
CA GLY A 296 -6.21 15.42 8.04
C GLY A 296 -6.20 16.92 8.38
N GLU A 297 -6.80 17.32 9.51
CA GLU A 297 -6.72 18.69 10.03
C GLU A 297 -5.30 19.06 10.44
N ARG A 298 -4.61 18.17 11.19
CA ARG A 298 -3.22 18.38 11.61
C ARG A 298 -2.30 18.61 10.41
N VAL A 299 -2.35 17.73 9.41
CA VAL A 299 -1.42 17.79 8.27
C VAL A 299 -1.71 19.00 7.38
N ARG A 300 -2.98 19.36 7.14
CA ARG A 300 -3.33 20.57 6.39
C ARG A 300 -2.92 21.85 7.12
N GLY A 301 -3.17 21.93 8.43
CA GLY A 301 -2.74 23.08 9.23
C GLY A 301 -1.21 23.26 9.23
N ASN A 302 -0.45 22.16 9.34
CA ASN A 302 1.00 22.23 9.26
C ASN A 302 1.51 22.55 7.84
N LEU A 303 0.83 22.08 6.80
CA LEU A 303 1.13 22.48 5.42
C LEU A 303 0.97 23.99 5.22
N ASP A 304 -0.06 24.61 5.79
CA ASP A 304 -0.27 26.06 5.72
C ASP A 304 0.82 26.82 6.48
N ILE A 305 1.24 26.32 7.66
CA ILE A 305 2.38 26.88 8.41
C ILE A 305 3.65 26.83 7.56
N LEU A 306 3.92 25.70 6.91
CA LEU A 306 5.09 25.52 6.05
C LEU A 306 5.05 26.51 4.88
N ARG A 307 3.90 26.67 4.22
CA ARG A 307 3.72 27.62 3.12
C ARG A 307 3.95 29.06 3.55
N GLN A 308 3.50 29.43 4.75
CA GLN A 308 3.74 30.75 5.32
C GLN A 308 5.23 30.99 5.58
N ALA A 309 5.94 30.01 6.17
CA ALA A 309 7.37 30.11 6.45
C ALA A 309 8.22 30.22 5.17
N LEU A 310 7.83 29.52 4.10
CA LEU A 310 8.53 29.53 2.81
C LEU A 310 8.06 30.66 1.86
N GLY A 311 7.04 31.44 2.23
CA GLY A 311 6.37 32.40 1.35
C GLY A 311 7.19 33.65 0.98
N HIS A 312 8.40 33.80 1.52
CA HIS A 312 9.30 34.88 1.17
C HIS A 312 9.95 34.62 -0.20
N LYS A 313 9.86 35.59 -1.12
CA LYS A 313 10.35 35.48 -2.51
C LYS A 313 11.83 35.14 -2.62
N ASP A 314 12.61 35.45 -1.59
CA ASP A 314 14.06 35.25 -1.56
C ASP A 314 14.47 33.93 -0.86
N SER A 315 13.49 33.10 -0.44
CA SER A 315 13.79 31.79 0.15
C SER A 315 14.47 30.89 -0.88
N CYS A 316 15.65 30.36 -0.51
CA CYS A 316 16.34 29.33 -1.28
C CYS A 316 15.68 27.94 -1.14
N VAL A 317 14.70 27.81 -0.24
CA VAL A 317 13.93 26.58 0.01
C VAL A 317 12.54 26.71 -0.60
N SER A 318 12.13 25.68 -1.33
CA SER A 318 10.82 25.59 -1.98
C SER A 318 10.12 24.29 -1.60
N LEU A 319 8.79 24.32 -1.48
CA LEU A 319 7.97 23.14 -1.29
C LEU A 319 7.62 22.55 -2.67
N LEU A 320 7.93 21.28 -2.89
CA LEU A 320 7.39 20.54 -4.04
C LEU A 320 5.91 20.23 -3.76
N ARG A 321 5.03 20.50 -4.73
CA ARG A 321 3.58 20.37 -4.55
C ARG A 321 3.21 18.95 -4.04
N PRO A 322 2.65 18.82 -2.83
CA PRO A 322 2.17 17.54 -2.32
C PRO A 322 0.67 17.41 -2.56
N GLU A 323 0.24 16.35 -3.24
CA GLU A 323 -1.18 16.13 -3.52
C GLU A 323 -1.90 15.44 -2.37
N GLY A 324 -1.21 14.56 -1.63
CA GLY A 324 -1.73 13.85 -0.48
C GLY A 324 -0.66 13.18 0.40
N GLY A 325 -1.12 12.49 1.43
CA GLY A 325 -0.27 11.89 2.47
C GLY A 325 0.05 12.86 3.61
N TRP A 326 1.03 12.49 4.43
CA TRP A 326 1.44 13.27 5.61
C TRP A 326 2.93 13.64 5.62
N ASN A 327 3.63 13.37 4.52
CA ASN A 327 5.02 13.74 4.27
C ASN A 327 5.06 14.65 3.05
N VAL A 328 5.99 15.61 3.04
CA VAL A 328 6.21 16.51 1.92
C VAL A 328 7.69 16.61 1.60
N LEU A 329 8.03 17.02 0.38
CA LEU A 329 9.40 17.23 -0.05
C LEU A 329 9.72 18.72 -0.13
N LEU A 330 10.77 19.12 0.57
CA LEU A 330 11.44 20.40 0.37
C LEU A 330 12.50 20.25 -0.70
N ARG A 331 12.70 21.31 -1.49
CA ARG A 331 13.79 21.46 -2.45
C ARG A 331 14.62 22.70 -2.11
N PHE A 332 15.93 22.53 -2.01
CA PHE A 332 16.93 23.57 -1.74
C PHE A 332 18.10 23.46 -2.75
N PRO A 333 19.08 24.40 -2.76
CA PRO A 333 20.13 24.39 -3.78
C PRO A 333 20.95 23.09 -3.78
N GLN A 334 21.12 22.49 -4.96
CA GLN A 334 21.78 21.18 -5.12
C GLN A 334 23.28 21.17 -4.76
N VAL A 335 23.88 22.36 -4.62
CA VAL A 335 25.27 22.50 -4.13
C VAL A 335 25.41 22.12 -2.66
N ILE A 336 24.31 22.10 -1.91
CA ILE A 336 24.28 21.67 -0.52
C ILE A 336 24.20 20.14 -0.48
N ASP A 337 25.20 19.54 0.13
CA ASP A 337 25.18 18.11 0.42
C ASP A 337 24.14 17.79 1.50
N GLU A 338 23.27 16.81 1.21
CA GLU A 338 22.15 16.48 2.09
C GLU A 338 22.63 15.86 3.41
N GLU A 339 23.72 15.08 3.39
CA GLU A 339 24.29 14.48 4.60
C GLU A 339 24.85 15.57 5.52
N GLU A 340 25.59 16.54 4.99
CA GLU A 340 26.10 17.67 5.77
C GLU A 340 24.96 18.50 6.39
N LEU A 341 23.87 18.74 5.65
CA LEU A 341 22.68 19.40 6.19
C LEU A 341 22.09 18.62 7.38
N ILE A 342 21.91 17.31 7.25
CA ILE A 342 21.37 16.47 8.34
C ILE A 342 22.31 16.46 9.55
N LEU A 343 23.61 16.29 9.34
CA LEU A 343 24.61 16.31 10.43
C LEU A 343 24.59 17.67 11.17
N ARG A 344 24.42 18.77 10.44
CA ARG A 344 24.31 20.11 11.02
C ARG A 344 23.02 20.30 11.82
N LEU A 345 21.88 19.82 11.31
CA LEU A 345 20.61 19.82 12.03
C LEU A 345 20.74 19.06 13.36
N ILE A 346 21.41 17.91 13.36
CA ILE A 346 21.64 17.11 14.57
C ILE A 346 22.49 17.91 15.57
N ARG A 347 23.66 18.40 15.13
CA ARG A 347 24.64 19.05 16.01
C ARG A 347 24.19 20.41 16.55
N SER A 348 23.47 21.19 15.74
CA SER A 348 23.20 22.61 16.05
C SER A 348 21.75 22.89 16.47
N TYR A 349 20.82 22.01 16.09
CA TYR A 349 19.38 22.23 16.32
C TYR A 349 18.72 21.06 17.06
N GLY A 350 19.41 19.93 17.26
CA GLY A 350 18.82 18.73 17.86
C GLY A 350 17.74 18.09 16.99
N LEU A 351 17.81 18.30 15.67
CA LEU A 351 16.84 17.81 14.70
C LEU A 351 17.48 16.77 13.79
N THR A 352 16.67 15.83 13.29
CA THR A 352 17.06 14.88 12.24
C THR A 352 15.96 14.81 11.19
N GLY A 353 16.28 14.27 10.03
CA GLY A 353 15.36 14.17 8.90
C GLY A 353 15.83 13.11 7.91
N GLN A 354 15.01 12.90 6.88
CA GLN A 354 15.31 11.94 5.83
C GLN A 354 15.72 12.69 4.55
N PRO A 355 17.00 12.62 4.15
CA PRO A 355 17.49 13.25 2.94
C PRO A 355 16.89 12.59 1.68
N GLY A 356 16.97 13.28 0.55
CA GLY A 356 16.42 12.84 -0.73
C GLY A 356 16.93 11.49 -1.21
N TYR A 357 18.21 11.20 -1.00
CA TYR A 357 18.80 9.93 -1.46
C TYR A 357 18.21 8.69 -0.76
N PHE A 358 17.56 8.82 0.41
CA PHE A 358 16.80 7.72 1.01
C PHE A 358 15.54 7.36 0.24
N PHE A 359 15.14 8.15 -0.75
CA PHE A 359 13.94 7.93 -1.56
C PHE A 359 14.23 7.92 -3.07
N ASP A 360 15.49 7.73 -3.46
CA ASP A 360 15.93 7.76 -4.87
C ASP A 360 15.66 9.09 -5.58
N MET A 361 15.77 10.21 -4.88
CA MET A 361 15.76 11.51 -5.54
C MET A 361 16.95 11.63 -6.52
N PRO A 362 16.78 12.28 -7.69
CA PRO A 362 17.77 12.23 -8.78
C PRO A 362 19.07 13.01 -8.52
N GLY A 363 19.20 13.68 -7.37
CA GLY A 363 20.38 14.42 -6.96
C GLY A 363 20.19 15.01 -5.57
N ASN A 364 21.19 15.76 -5.11
CA ASN A 364 21.11 16.51 -3.85
C ASN A 364 20.05 17.62 -3.92
N GLY A 365 19.72 18.16 -2.75
CA GLY A 365 18.84 19.32 -2.64
C GLY A 365 17.43 18.99 -2.16
N TYR A 366 17.21 17.85 -1.51
CA TYR A 366 15.90 17.42 -1.05
C TYR A 366 15.91 16.97 0.43
N LEU A 367 14.79 17.26 1.10
CA LEU A 367 14.54 16.82 2.47
C LEU A 367 13.07 16.46 2.61
N ALA A 368 12.79 15.24 3.07
CA ALA A 368 11.44 14.85 3.44
C ALA A 368 11.08 15.39 4.83
N LEU A 369 9.90 15.99 4.94
CA LEU A 369 9.39 16.57 6.17
C LEU A 369 8.03 15.96 6.53
N SER A 370 7.87 15.53 7.78
CA SER A 370 6.59 15.05 8.29
C SER A 370 5.69 16.20 8.74
N LEU A 371 4.42 16.17 8.32
CA LEU A 371 3.39 17.13 8.72
C LEU A 371 2.65 16.73 10.01
N LEU A 372 3.05 15.66 10.69
CA LEU A 372 2.40 15.15 11.91
C LEU A 372 2.67 15.91 13.23
N PRO A 373 3.87 16.50 13.47
CA PRO A 373 4.20 17.09 14.77
C PRO A 373 3.19 18.14 15.24
N GLU A 374 3.16 18.42 16.54
CA GLU A 374 2.34 19.52 17.09
C GLU A 374 2.70 20.85 16.39
N SER A 375 1.71 21.69 16.09
CA SER A 375 1.93 22.83 15.18
C SER A 375 2.98 23.84 15.66
N LEU A 376 3.14 24.02 16.97
CA LEU A 376 4.21 24.85 17.54
C LEU A 376 5.60 24.21 17.36
N GLU A 377 5.70 22.91 17.58
CA GLU A 377 6.91 22.14 17.34
C GLU A 377 7.26 22.14 15.85
N PHE A 378 6.28 21.89 14.99
CA PHE A 378 6.43 21.88 13.54
C PHE A 378 6.97 23.22 13.04
N ARG A 379 6.38 24.35 13.46
CA ARG A 379 6.86 25.70 13.09
C ARG A 379 8.33 25.90 13.46
N ARG A 380 8.69 25.61 14.72
CA ARG A 380 10.08 25.73 15.20
C ARG A 380 11.04 24.86 14.37
N ASN A 381 10.62 23.65 14.02
CA ASN A 381 11.44 22.72 13.25
C ASN A 381 11.64 23.23 11.82
N VAL A 382 10.61 23.77 11.18
CA VAL A 382 10.70 24.40 9.84
C VAL A 382 11.65 25.60 9.87
N ASP A 383 11.51 26.50 10.84
CA ASP A 383 12.39 27.68 10.98
C ASP A 383 13.85 27.25 11.15
N SER A 384 14.09 26.17 11.90
CA SER A 384 15.42 25.60 12.11
C SER A 384 16.00 25.00 10.82
N VAL A 385 15.18 24.31 10.01
CA VAL A 385 15.60 23.77 8.71
C VAL A 385 15.97 24.89 7.74
N VAL A 386 15.14 25.92 7.61
CA VAL A 386 15.42 27.07 6.75
C VAL A 386 16.71 27.77 7.19
N SER A 387 16.84 28.08 8.49
CA SER A 387 18.06 28.66 9.04
C SER A 387 19.29 27.78 8.87
N ALA A 388 19.12 26.45 8.87
CA ALA A 388 20.22 25.52 8.67
C ALA A 388 20.77 25.60 7.24
N ILE A 389 19.87 25.64 6.25
CA ILE A 389 20.17 25.74 4.82
C ILE A 389 20.81 27.09 4.51
N GLU A 390 20.24 28.20 4.99
CA GLU A 390 20.74 29.55 4.75
C GLU A 390 22.15 29.81 5.28
N LYS A 391 22.58 29.08 6.31
CA LYS A 391 23.94 29.22 6.87
C LYS A 391 24.97 28.30 6.20
N ILE A 392 24.55 27.35 5.38
CA ILE A 392 25.46 26.50 4.58
C ILE A 392 25.76 27.20 3.25
N LEU A 393 24.77 27.89 2.68
CA LEU A 393 24.96 28.85 1.58
C LEU A 393 25.81 30.03 2.05
#